data_AF-A0AAX6G1R6-F1
#
_entry.id   AF-A0AAX6G1R6-F1
#
_cell.length_a   1.000
_cell.length_b   1.000
_cell.length_c   1.000
_cell.angle_alpha   90.00
_cell.angle_beta   90.00
_cell.angle_gamma   90.00
#
_symmetry.space_group_name_H-M   'P 1'
#
loop_
_entity.id
_entity.type
_entity.pdbx_description
1 polymer ?
#
loop_
_entity_poly.entity_id
_entity_poly.type
_entity_poly.pdbx_seq_one_letter_code
_entity_poly.pdbx_strand_id
1 'polypeptide(L)'
;MVAWWRSQPSPSRCWWRLSQRATLVNVKLKWVKDRNLDSVVAREKRLRPTHHLIEEISARPSAAARTQDLSTRLRVPIATFVRRFPSLFSYTPSSDRIGLTDDASRLRREELGVVHETEAADLVDRLRKLLMMTKDRRLPIHTIQQLRWDMGLPHDFHCTLVPRFPHFFRTFQPPDDERVWIELLHWDESLATSHLQEDSGGGGCLAFPVSFTRGFGLKRKCAAWLKEWQTLPYTSPYEDASGLDPRTDVSEKRIVGVFHELLHLTLAKKTERKNVSNMRKPLGLPYKFTKVFERHPGIFYLSQKLATQTVVLREAYNKRQLLTKHPLIGIRERYAAMIRDDMNEIEEELEEEEDGSSCDTFFEYNNSDQDQRI
;
A
#
# COMPACT_ATOMS: atom_id res chain seq x y z
N MET A 1 -28.74 -68.82 -19.26
CA MET A 1 -27.73 -68.01 -18.55
C MET A 1 -27.30 -66.93 -19.55
N VAL A 2 -27.91 -65.75 -19.47
CA VAL A 2 -28.00 -64.77 -20.58
C VAL A 2 -27.07 -63.59 -20.33
N ALA A 3 -26.21 -63.30 -21.29
CA ALA A 3 -25.33 -62.14 -21.35
C ALA A 3 -26.13 -60.84 -21.53
N TRP A 4 -25.68 -59.74 -20.91
CA TRP A 4 -26.17 -58.39 -21.19
C TRP A 4 -25.01 -57.46 -21.50
N TRP A 5 -24.97 -57.00 -22.74
CA TRP A 5 -24.39 -55.70 -23.11
C TRP A 5 -25.39 -54.60 -22.72
N ARG A 6 -24.91 -53.47 -22.18
CA ARG A 6 -25.62 -52.18 -22.30
C ARG A 6 -24.63 -51.03 -22.45
N SER A 7 -24.72 -50.38 -23.61
CA SER A 7 -24.15 -49.09 -23.94
C SER A 7 -24.59 -47.98 -22.99
N GLN A 8 -23.73 -46.98 -22.82
CA GLN A 8 -24.05 -45.67 -22.27
C GLN A 8 -25.15 -44.95 -23.08
N PRO A 9 -25.75 -43.92 -22.46
CA PRO A 9 -25.54 -42.59 -23.01
C PRO A 9 -25.15 -41.55 -21.94
N SER A 10 -24.20 -40.67 -22.26
CA SER A 10 -24.26 -39.28 -21.79
C SER A 10 -25.31 -38.55 -22.64
N PRO A 11 -26.01 -37.50 -22.14
CA PRO A 11 -25.39 -36.18 -22.15
C PRO A 11 -25.90 -35.15 -21.10
N SER A 12 -24.94 -34.37 -20.59
CA SER A 12 -24.96 -32.89 -20.59
C SER A 12 -25.81 -32.05 -19.61
N ARG A 13 -25.19 -30.91 -19.26
CA ARG A 13 -25.76 -29.62 -18.79
C ARG A 13 -26.23 -29.58 -17.33
N CYS A 14 -25.27 -29.37 -16.42
CA CYS A 14 -25.60 -28.74 -15.15
C CYS A 14 -25.92 -27.26 -15.40
N TRP A 15 -27.15 -26.90 -15.06
CA TRP A 15 -27.71 -25.58 -15.19
C TRP A 15 -26.99 -24.62 -14.25
N TRP A 16 -26.25 -23.66 -14.79
CA TRP A 16 -25.94 -22.43 -14.07
C TRP A 16 -27.27 -21.74 -13.79
N ARG A 17 -27.86 -22.00 -12.63
CA ARG A 17 -28.96 -21.19 -12.13
C ARG A 17 -28.41 -19.77 -11.99
N LEU A 18 -28.95 -18.84 -12.78
CA LEU A 18 -28.87 -17.40 -12.56
C LEU A 18 -29.35 -17.10 -11.13
N SER A 19 -28.45 -17.20 -10.16
CA SER A 19 -28.70 -16.75 -8.79
C SER A 19 -28.20 -15.33 -8.65
N GLN A 20 -28.93 -14.39 -9.23
CA GLN A 20 -28.96 -13.04 -8.70
C GLN A 20 -29.77 -13.11 -7.40
N ARG A 21 -29.10 -13.51 -6.31
CA ARG A 21 -29.74 -13.69 -5.01
C ARG A 21 -29.97 -12.38 -4.27
N ALA A 22 -29.20 -11.33 -4.57
CA ALA A 22 -29.42 -10.04 -3.94
C ALA A 22 -30.59 -9.31 -4.63
N THR A 23 -31.69 -9.15 -3.89
CA THR A 23 -32.90 -8.46 -4.37
C THR A 23 -32.73 -6.94 -4.52
N LEU A 24 -31.59 -6.39 -4.06
CA LEU A 24 -31.29 -4.96 -4.06
C LEU A 24 -30.07 -4.63 -4.92
N VAL A 25 -30.29 -4.60 -6.24
CA VAL A 25 -29.27 -4.17 -7.22
C VAL A 25 -29.08 -2.65 -7.11
N ASN A 26 -27.84 -2.18 -7.01
CA ASN A 26 -27.44 -0.75 -6.97
C ASN A 26 -27.67 0.03 -5.65
N VAL A 27 -27.57 -0.61 -4.48
CA VAL A 27 -27.44 0.18 -3.24
C VAL A 27 -26.12 0.94 -3.26
N LYS A 28 -26.18 2.27 -3.23
CA LYS A 28 -25.02 3.15 -3.14
C LYS A 28 -24.82 3.57 -1.68
N LEU A 29 -23.80 3.04 -1.05
CA LEU A 29 -23.34 3.53 0.25
C LEU A 29 -22.70 4.90 0.06
N LYS A 30 -23.00 5.84 0.96
CA LYS A 30 -22.39 7.17 0.94
C LYS A 30 -20.93 7.03 1.37
N TRP A 31 -19.99 7.55 0.58
CA TRP A 31 -18.62 7.70 1.07
C TRP A 31 -18.60 8.81 2.13
N VAL A 32 -17.99 8.52 3.28
CA VAL A 32 -17.86 9.46 4.40
C VAL A 32 -16.38 9.58 4.74
N LYS A 33 -15.91 10.81 4.83
CA LYS A 33 -14.53 11.14 5.17
C LYS A 33 -14.15 10.58 6.55
N ASP A 34 -13.01 9.91 6.62
CA ASP A 34 -12.44 9.41 7.85
C ASP A 34 -11.15 10.17 8.16
N ARG A 35 -11.23 11.10 9.13
CA ARG A 35 -10.09 11.97 9.48
C ARG A 35 -8.92 11.17 10.05
N ASN A 36 -9.18 10.03 10.70
CA ASN A 36 -8.12 9.23 11.29
C ASN A 36 -7.34 8.49 10.19
N LEU A 37 -8.05 7.80 9.29
CA LEU A 37 -7.39 7.10 8.18
C LEU A 37 -6.73 8.08 7.19
N ASP A 38 -7.32 9.27 6.99
CA ASP A 38 -6.67 10.36 6.24
C ASP A 38 -5.35 10.80 6.88
N SER A 39 -5.28 10.90 8.21
CA SER A 39 -4.02 11.26 8.90
C SER A 39 -2.94 10.18 8.74
N VAL A 40 -3.33 8.90 8.75
CA VAL A 40 -2.42 7.76 8.52
C VAL A 40 -1.80 7.86 7.12
N VAL A 41 -2.61 8.15 6.09
CA VAL A 41 -2.09 8.32 4.73
C VAL A 41 -1.24 9.59 4.62
N ALA A 42 -1.67 10.69 5.25
CA ALA A 42 -0.93 11.96 5.21
C ALA A 42 0.48 11.86 5.83
N ARG A 43 0.68 11.01 6.84
CA ARG A 43 1.99 10.77 7.48
C ARG A 43 3.07 10.31 6.50
N GLU A 44 2.69 9.65 5.39
CA GLU A 44 3.65 9.18 4.39
C GLU A 44 4.20 10.26 3.45
N LYS A 45 3.65 11.48 3.49
CA LYS A 45 4.04 12.60 2.61
C LYS A 45 5.55 12.82 2.58
N ARG A 46 6.15 12.85 3.77
CA ARG A 46 7.58 13.13 3.98
C ARG A 46 8.37 11.84 4.20
N LEU A 47 7.76 10.84 4.84
CA LEU A 47 8.43 9.58 5.15
C LEU A 47 8.93 8.82 3.90
N ARG A 48 8.10 8.68 2.86
CA ARG A 48 8.51 7.92 1.66
C ARG A 48 9.74 8.55 0.96
N PRO A 49 9.73 9.86 0.63
CA PRO A 49 10.91 10.51 0.06
C PRO A 49 12.15 10.48 0.96
N THR A 50 11.98 10.74 2.26
CA THR A 50 13.08 10.70 3.23
C THR A 50 13.71 9.32 3.30
N HIS A 51 12.89 8.27 3.42
CA HIS A 51 13.38 6.90 3.45
C HIS A 51 14.09 6.50 2.17
N HIS A 52 13.58 6.93 1.00
CA HIS A 52 14.24 6.65 -0.27
C HIS A 52 15.65 7.26 -0.35
N LEU A 53 15.84 8.49 0.16
CA LEU A 53 17.17 9.10 0.26
C LEU A 53 18.08 8.30 1.21
N ILE A 54 17.56 7.89 2.36
CA ILE A 54 18.32 7.08 3.32
C ILE A 54 18.80 5.77 2.68
N GLU A 55 17.90 5.10 1.94
CA GLU A 55 18.21 3.89 1.19
C GLU A 55 19.34 4.14 0.16
N GLU A 56 19.23 5.18 -0.66
CA GLU A 56 20.21 5.52 -1.70
C GLU A 56 21.58 5.92 -1.14
N ILE A 57 21.61 6.69 -0.04
CA ILE A 57 22.85 7.08 0.64
C ILE A 57 23.49 5.86 1.32
N SER A 58 22.70 5.02 1.99
CA SER A 58 23.18 3.83 2.70
C SER A 58 23.75 2.76 1.78
N ALA A 59 23.29 2.70 0.52
CA ALA A 59 23.79 1.76 -0.48
C ALA A 59 25.23 2.10 -0.94
N ARG A 60 25.74 3.29 -0.61
CA ARG A 60 27.08 3.74 -1.00
C ARG A 60 28.11 3.36 0.06
N PRO A 61 29.33 2.93 -0.32
CA PRO A 61 30.37 2.53 0.63
C PRO A 61 30.76 3.60 1.66
N SER A 62 30.63 4.88 1.30
CA SER A 62 30.98 6.01 2.19
C SER A 62 29.81 6.50 3.06
N ALA A 63 28.63 5.87 2.98
CA ALA A 63 27.38 6.34 3.59
C ALA A 63 27.09 7.84 3.34
N ALA A 64 27.58 8.33 2.19
CA ALA A 64 27.50 9.72 1.78
C ALA A 64 27.46 9.83 0.25
N ALA A 65 26.91 10.95 -0.22
CA ALA A 65 26.51 11.18 -1.60
C ALA A 65 26.67 12.65 -1.97
N ARG A 66 27.00 12.98 -3.23
CA ARG A 66 26.77 14.35 -3.73
C ARG A 66 25.31 14.52 -4.14
N THR A 67 24.78 15.74 -4.10
CA THR A 67 23.38 15.99 -4.50
C THR A 67 23.10 15.55 -5.94
N GLN A 68 24.03 15.80 -6.85
CA GLN A 68 23.94 15.44 -8.27
C GLN A 68 23.87 13.93 -8.53
N ASP A 69 24.39 13.11 -7.61
CA ASP A 69 24.44 11.66 -7.79
C ASP A 69 23.15 10.98 -7.27
N LEU A 70 22.25 11.73 -6.64
CA LEU A 70 21.01 11.20 -6.07
C LEU A 70 19.89 11.30 -7.11
N SER A 71 19.24 10.17 -7.37
CA SER A 71 18.20 10.00 -8.38
C SER A 71 16.80 10.43 -7.92
N THR A 72 16.69 10.98 -6.71
CA THR A 72 15.40 11.27 -6.08
C THR A 72 14.60 12.35 -6.80
N ARG A 73 13.35 12.01 -7.14
CA ARG A 73 12.37 12.94 -7.72
C ARG A 73 11.65 13.73 -6.63
N LEU A 74 12.40 14.54 -5.89
CA LEU A 74 11.83 15.48 -4.94
C LEU A 74 11.22 16.67 -5.68
N ARG A 75 10.17 17.27 -5.10
CA ARG A 75 9.57 18.52 -5.63
C ARG A 75 10.40 19.76 -5.30
N VAL A 76 11.39 19.61 -4.43
CA VAL A 76 12.28 20.66 -3.94
C VAL A 76 13.73 20.21 -4.16
N PRO A 77 14.69 21.13 -4.26
CA PRO A 77 16.10 20.77 -4.34
C PRO A 77 16.52 19.86 -3.17
N ILE A 78 17.38 18.88 -3.45
CA ILE A 78 17.79 17.87 -2.47
C ILE A 78 18.46 18.52 -1.25
N ALA A 79 19.35 19.48 -1.46
CA ALA A 79 19.97 20.23 -0.37
C ALA A 79 18.94 20.93 0.53
N THR A 80 17.93 21.58 -0.05
CA THR A 80 16.83 22.23 0.70
C THR A 80 15.99 21.20 1.46
N PHE A 81 15.77 20.02 0.90
CA PHE A 81 15.04 18.95 1.57
C PHE A 81 15.80 18.41 2.78
N VAL A 82 17.07 18.10 2.58
CA VAL A 82 17.98 17.51 3.57
C VAL A 82 18.15 18.43 4.77
N ARG A 83 18.30 19.74 4.54
CA ARG A 83 18.43 20.76 5.60
C ARG A 83 17.21 20.85 6.52
N ARG A 84 16.04 20.35 6.10
CA ARG A 84 14.83 20.32 6.93
C ARG A 84 14.77 19.13 7.90
N PHE A 85 15.72 18.19 7.79
CA PHE A 85 15.73 16.99 8.62
C PHE A 85 17.13 16.73 9.19
N PRO A 86 17.67 17.65 10.03
CA PRO A 86 19.01 17.54 10.59
C PRO A 86 19.19 16.31 11.48
N SER A 87 18.14 15.80 12.13
CA SER A 87 18.23 14.54 12.89
C SER A 87 18.56 13.32 12.01
N LEU A 88 18.25 13.38 10.71
CA LEU A 88 18.41 12.26 9.78
C LEU A 88 19.61 12.38 8.85
N PHE A 89 19.97 13.60 8.48
CA PHE A 89 21.01 13.83 7.48
C PHE A 89 22.05 14.86 7.94
N SER A 90 23.29 14.63 7.53
CA SER A 90 24.37 15.62 7.60
C SER A 90 24.58 16.25 6.22
N TYR A 91 24.72 17.57 6.14
CA TYR A 91 25.02 18.28 4.88
C TYR A 91 26.26 19.13 5.02
N THR A 92 27.22 18.95 4.09
CA THR A 92 28.47 19.71 4.04
C THR A 92 28.50 20.59 2.79
N PRO A 93 28.19 21.91 2.89
CA PRO A 93 28.07 22.79 1.74
C PRO A 93 29.34 22.89 0.88
N SER A 94 30.52 22.88 1.50
CA SER A 94 31.81 23.03 0.81
C SER A 94 32.12 21.92 -0.18
N SER A 95 31.56 20.72 0.03
CA SER A 95 31.77 19.56 -0.83
C SER A 95 30.48 19.06 -1.49
N ASP A 96 29.37 19.78 -1.25
CA ASP A 96 28.00 19.38 -1.62
C ASP A 96 27.67 17.92 -1.27
N ARG A 97 28.16 17.46 -0.11
CA ARG A 97 27.98 16.09 0.35
C ARG A 97 26.85 16.00 1.36
N ILE A 98 25.99 15.01 1.16
CA ILE A 98 24.94 14.59 2.07
C ILE A 98 25.33 13.24 2.65
N GLY A 99 25.31 13.12 3.97
CA GLY A 99 25.48 11.86 4.69
C GLY A 99 24.29 11.56 5.58
N LEU A 100 24.33 10.39 6.22
CA LEU A 100 23.40 10.06 7.31
C LEU A 100 24.01 10.49 8.64
N THR A 101 23.16 10.86 9.60
CA THR A 101 23.58 10.96 11.01
C THR A 101 23.86 9.58 11.59
N ASP A 102 24.52 9.52 12.75
CA ASP A 102 24.76 8.26 13.45
C ASP A 102 23.45 7.56 13.87
N ASP A 103 22.45 8.36 14.27
CA ASP A 103 21.12 7.88 14.64
C ASP A 103 20.37 7.29 13.44
N ALA A 104 20.39 7.98 12.29
CA ALA A 104 19.81 7.47 11.06
C ALA A 104 20.54 6.21 10.56
N SER A 105 21.87 6.18 10.66
CA SER A 105 22.69 5.04 10.26
C SER A 105 22.44 3.82 11.16
N ARG A 106 22.27 4.02 12.47
CA ARG A 106 21.88 2.97 13.41
C ARG A 106 20.49 2.42 13.08
N LEU A 107 19.51 3.30 12.88
CA LEU A 107 18.15 2.89 12.51
C LEU A 107 18.10 2.16 11.17
N ARG A 108 18.94 2.55 10.20
CA ARG A 108 19.08 1.86 8.92
C ARG A 108 19.68 0.46 9.06
N ARG A 109 20.69 0.27 9.92
CA ARG A 109 21.23 -1.07 10.20
C ARG A 109 20.19 -1.98 10.86
N GLU A 110 19.42 -1.45 11.81
CA GLU A 110 18.31 -2.19 12.42
C GLU A 110 17.27 -2.61 11.36
N GLU A 111 16.93 -1.73 10.42
CA GLU A 111 16.02 -2.04 9.31
C GLU A 111 16.53 -3.18 8.44
N LEU A 112 17.81 -3.12 8.04
CA LEU A 112 18.43 -4.16 7.23
C LEU A 112 18.49 -5.50 7.98
N GLY A 113 18.73 -5.49 9.30
CA GLY A 113 18.69 -6.68 10.13
C GLY A 113 17.33 -7.37 10.13
N VAL A 114 16.24 -6.59 10.31
CA VAL A 114 14.86 -7.12 10.23
C VAL A 114 14.57 -7.76 8.88
N VAL A 115 15.01 -7.12 7.79
CA VAL A 115 14.80 -7.62 6.42
C VAL A 115 15.62 -8.87 6.12
N HIS A 116 16.86 -8.96 6.61
CA HIS A 116 17.77 -10.02 6.25
C HIS A 116 17.57 -11.31 7.07
N GLU A 117 17.25 -11.16 8.35
CA GLU A 117 17.31 -12.25 9.34
C GLU A 117 15.94 -12.60 9.89
N THR A 118 15.22 -11.62 10.45
CA THR A 118 14.01 -11.89 11.24
C THR A 118 12.79 -12.19 10.38
N GLU A 119 12.59 -11.45 9.29
CA GLU A 119 11.34 -11.48 8.51
C GLU A 119 11.55 -11.90 7.04
N ALA A 120 12.73 -12.40 6.68
CA ALA A 120 13.01 -12.82 5.30
C ALA A 120 12.03 -13.88 4.80
N ALA A 121 11.63 -14.83 5.68
CA ALA A 121 10.65 -15.85 5.36
C ALA A 121 9.24 -15.27 5.15
N ASP A 122 8.78 -14.36 6.02
CA ASP A 122 7.48 -13.68 5.88
C ASP A 122 7.43 -12.86 4.58
N LEU A 123 8.49 -12.13 4.23
CA LEU A 123 8.57 -11.38 2.97
C LEU A 123 8.51 -12.30 1.74
N VAL A 124 9.17 -13.46 1.81
CA VAL A 124 9.13 -14.48 0.75
C VAL A 124 7.73 -15.05 0.61
N ASP A 125 7.07 -15.42 1.72
CA ASP A 125 5.72 -15.97 1.70
C ASP A 125 4.69 -14.94 1.21
N ARG A 126 4.86 -13.66 1.56
CA ARG A 126 4.05 -12.57 0.97
C ARG A 126 4.22 -12.47 -0.54
N LEU A 127 5.46 -12.59 -1.04
CA LEU A 127 5.75 -12.57 -2.48
C LEU A 127 5.17 -13.81 -3.18
N ARG A 128 5.29 -14.99 -2.55
CA ARG A 128 4.68 -16.25 -3.05
C ARG A 128 3.16 -16.11 -3.11
N LYS A 129 2.50 -15.67 -2.03
CA LYS A 129 1.06 -15.39 -1.99
C LYS A 129 0.64 -14.39 -3.07
N LEU A 130 1.39 -13.30 -3.25
CA LEU A 130 1.10 -12.32 -4.32
C LEU A 130 1.11 -12.99 -5.71
N LEU A 131 2.13 -13.80 -6.01
CA LEU A 131 2.23 -14.50 -7.29
C LEU A 131 1.11 -15.53 -7.45
N MET A 132 0.79 -16.30 -6.40
CA MET A 132 -0.29 -17.29 -6.41
C MET A 132 -1.66 -16.71 -6.76
N MET A 133 -1.92 -15.45 -6.42
CA MET A 133 -3.18 -14.77 -6.79
C MET A 133 -3.26 -14.38 -8.27
N THR A 134 -2.16 -14.47 -9.02
CA THR A 134 -2.12 -14.10 -10.44
C THR A 134 -2.38 -15.28 -11.35
N LYS A 135 -3.02 -15.03 -12.51
CA LYS A 135 -3.50 -16.06 -13.44
C LYS A 135 -2.43 -17.10 -13.85
N ASP A 136 -1.19 -16.65 -14.01
CA ASP A 136 -0.08 -17.48 -14.49
C ASP A 136 1.04 -17.60 -13.44
N ARG A 137 0.79 -17.19 -12.18
CA ARG A 137 1.77 -17.17 -11.09
C ARG A 137 3.06 -16.41 -11.40
N ARG A 138 2.93 -15.36 -12.21
CA ARG A 138 4.05 -14.54 -12.69
C ARG A 138 3.68 -13.07 -12.75
N LEU A 139 4.66 -12.22 -12.49
CA LEU A 139 4.53 -10.77 -12.56
C LEU A 139 5.81 -10.12 -13.11
N PRO A 140 5.69 -9.02 -13.89
CA PRO A 140 6.85 -8.20 -14.22
C PRO A 140 7.50 -7.63 -12.96
N ILE A 141 8.84 -7.59 -12.91
CA ILE A 141 9.60 -7.03 -11.78
C ILE A 141 9.15 -5.60 -11.49
N HIS A 142 8.98 -4.77 -12.52
CA HIS A 142 8.53 -3.39 -12.37
C HIS A 142 7.17 -3.27 -11.67
N THR A 143 6.25 -4.22 -11.89
CA THR A 143 4.94 -4.23 -11.21
C THR A 143 5.09 -4.53 -9.72
N ILE A 144 5.95 -5.49 -9.35
CA ILE A 144 6.26 -5.78 -7.94
C ILE A 144 7.01 -4.59 -7.31
N GLN A 145 7.89 -3.93 -8.05
CA GLN A 145 8.65 -2.76 -7.59
C GLN A 145 7.74 -1.58 -7.21
N GLN A 146 6.58 -1.42 -7.87
CA GLN A 146 5.57 -0.43 -7.48
C GLN A 146 4.93 -0.72 -6.11
N LEU A 147 4.90 -1.99 -5.71
CA LEU A 147 4.40 -2.46 -4.42
C LEU A 147 5.49 -2.60 -3.37
N ARG A 148 6.78 -2.42 -3.72
CA ARG A 148 7.93 -2.68 -2.83
C ARG A 148 7.78 -2.04 -1.46
N TRP A 149 7.38 -0.76 -1.43
CA TRP A 149 7.23 0.01 -0.20
C TRP A 149 6.07 -0.55 0.63
N ASP A 150 4.96 -0.85 -0.01
CA ASP A 150 3.77 -1.35 0.67
C ASP A 150 4.00 -2.77 1.21
N MET A 151 4.78 -3.60 0.52
CA MET A 151 5.10 -4.99 0.92
C MET A 151 6.34 -5.14 1.82
N GLY A 152 7.17 -4.10 1.95
CA GLY A 152 8.40 -4.20 2.75
C GLY A 152 9.57 -4.85 2.03
N LEU A 153 9.52 -4.97 0.71
CA LEU A 153 10.59 -5.59 -0.07
C LEU A 153 11.81 -4.66 -0.17
N PRO A 154 13.04 -5.19 -0.13
CA PRO A 154 14.26 -4.45 -0.44
C PRO A 154 14.17 -3.79 -1.83
N HIS A 155 14.85 -2.66 -2.05
CA HIS A 155 14.89 -2.04 -3.39
C HIS A 155 15.46 -2.96 -4.47
N ASP A 156 16.45 -3.77 -4.11
CA ASP A 156 17.16 -4.70 -4.96
C ASP A 156 16.67 -6.15 -4.77
N PHE A 157 15.44 -6.36 -4.29
CA PHE A 157 14.91 -7.69 -3.95
C PHE A 157 15.06 -8.73 -5.09
N HIS A 158 15.06 -8.30 -6.35
CA HIS A 158 15.25 -9.16 -7.51
C HIS A 158 16.69 -9.68 -7.66
N CYS A 159 17.68 -8.97 -7.12
CA CYS A 159 19.09 -9.36 -7.07
C CYS A 159 19.50 -9.96 -5.71
N THR A 160 18.79 -9.61 -4.62
CA THR A 160 19.16 -10.03 -3.26
C THR A 160 18.24 -11.10 -2.69
N LEU A 161 16.93 -10.87 -2.69
CA LEU A 161 15.96 -11.79 -2.09
C LEU A 161 15.66 -12.96 -3.03
N VAL A 162 15.27 -12.69 -4.27
CA VAL A 162 14.84 -13.71 -5.25
C VAL A 162 15.91 -14.78 -5.49
N PRO A 163 17.20 -14.44 -5.71
CA PRO A 163 18.24 -15.45 -5.95
C PRO A 163 18.56 -16.34 -4.74
N ARG A 164 18.22 -15.92 -3.51
CA ARG A 164 18.36 -16.74 -2.30
C ARG A 164 17.35 -17.88 -2.23
N PHE A 165 16.25 -17.78 -2.98
CA PHE A 165 15.17 -18.77 -3.02
C PHE A 165 14.91 -19.31 -4.43
N PRO A 166 15.92 -19.93 -5.08
CA PRO A 166 15.82 -20.41 -6.46
C PRO A 166 14.83 -21.57 -6.63
N HIS A 167 14.49 -22.25 -5.53
CA HIS A 167 13.49 -23.30 -5.46
C HIS A 167 12.05 -22.75 -5.51
N PHE A 168 11.85 -21.47 -5.16
CA PHE A 168 10.53 -20.84 -5.26
C PHE A 168 10.39 -20.00 -6.52
N PHE A 169 11.44 -19.24 -6.89
CA PHE A 169 11.33 -18.21 -7.92
C PHE A 169 12.25 -18.47 -9.11
N ARG A 170 11.73 -18.12 -10.29
CA ARG A 170 12.51 -18.03 -11.52
C ARG A 170 12.35 -16.65 -12.14
N THR A 171 13.47 -16.04 -12.53
CA THR A 171 13.48 -14.82 -13.34
C THR A 171 13.61 -15.19 -14.82
N PHE A 172 12.79 -14.62 -15.69
CA PHE A 172 12.88 -14.83 -17.12
C PHE A 172 12.33 -13.63 -17.90
N GLN A 173 12.69 -13.52 -19.17
CA GLN A 173 12.15 -12.52 -20.08
C GLN A 173 11.31 -13.20 -21.16
N PRO A 174 9.99 -12.95 -21.23
CA PRO A 174 9.16 -13.47 -22.31
C PRO A 174 9.61 -12.93 -23.69
N PRO A 175 9.45 -13.68 -24.79
CA PRO A 175 9.82 -13.19 -26.12
C PRO A 175 8.97 -11.99 -26.58
N ASP A 176 7.72 -11.89 -26.10
CA ASP A 176 6.76 -10.84 -26.48
C ASP A 176 6.76 -9.63 -25.52
N ASP A 177 7.64 -9.61 -24.52
CA ASP A 177 7.72 -8.53 -23.52
C ASP A 177 9.18 -8.22 -23.17
N GLU A 178 9.59 -6.96 -23.36
CA GLU A 178 10.95 -6.50 -23.03
C GLU A 178 11.24 -6.52 -21.52
N ARG A 179 10.22 -6.68 -20.69
CA ARG A 179 10.35 -6.67 -19.23
C ARG A 179 10.82 -8.02 -18.72
N VAL A 180 11.58 -7.99 -17.63
CA VAL A 180 11.90 -9.20 -16.85
C VAL A 180 10.76 -9.52 -15.89
N TRP A 181 10.39 -10.80 -15.82
CA TRP A 181 9.32 -11.34 -14.99
C TRP A 181 9.89 -12.25 -13.90
N ILE A 182 9.17 -12.30 -12.78
CA ILE A 182 9.35 -13.31 -11.73
C ILE A 182 8.18 -14.27 -11.82
N GLU A 183 8.49 -15.56 -11.83
CA GLU A 183 7.55 -16.68 -11.81
C GLU A 183 7.73 -17.50 -10.55
N LEU A 184 6.61 -17.94 -9.99
CA LEU A 184 6.57 -18.92 -8.91
C LEU A 184 6.57 -20.34 -9.51
N LEU A 185 7.58 -21.13 -9.16
CA LEU A 185 7.79 -22.48 -9.70
C LEU A 185 6.80 -23.51 -9.15
N HIS A 186 6.53 -23.44 -7.85
CA HIS A 186 5.70 -24.41 -7.15
C HIS A 186 4.55 -23.73 -6.42
N TRP A 187 3.36 -24.31 -6.56
CA TRP A 187 2.21 -23.94 -5.75
C TRP A 187 2.35 -24.54 -4.36
N ASP A 188 2.10 -23.73 -3.33
CA ASP A 188 2.11 -24.17 -1.94
C ASP A 188 0.69 -24.10 -1.37
N GLU A 189 0.11 -25.27 -1.13
CA GLU A 189 -1.26 -25.35 -0.59
C GLU A 189 -1.36 -24.81 0.83
N SER A 190 -0.27 -24.83 1.62
CA SER A 190 -0.27 -24.27 2.97
C SER A 190 -0.46 -22.75 2.97
N LEU A 191 -0.02 -22.09 1.90
CA LEU A 191 -0.20 -20.65 1.70
C LEU A 191 -1.52 -20.29 0.99
N ALA A 192 -2.24 -21.27 0.44
CA ALA A 192 -3.45 -21.05 -0.37
C ALA A 192 -4.71 -20.78 0.47
N THR A 193 -4.54 -20.32 1.71
CA THR A 193 -5.64 -19.89 2.60
C THR A 193 -5.65 -18.37 2.66
N SER A 194 -6.80 -17.76 2.39
CA SER A 194 -6.94 -16.30 2.51
C SER A 194 -7.03 -15.88 3.97
N HIS A 195 -6.64 -14.64 4.25
CA HIS A 195 -6.73 -14.07 5.60
C HIS A 195 -8.16 -14.13 6.14
N LEU A 196 -9.17 -13.96 5.28
CA LEU A 196 -10.57 -14.08 5.68
C LEU A 196 -10.95 -15.50 6.10
N GLN A 197 -10.39 -16.52 5.42
CA GLN A 197 -10.59 -17.92 5.76
C GLN A 197 -9.91 -18.28 7.08
N GLU A 198 -8.68 -17.81 7.28
CA GLU A 198 -7.90 -17.99 8.51
C GLU A 198 -8.65 -17.41 9.72
N ASP A 199 -9.13 -16.17 9.63
CA ASP A 199 -9.84 -15.49 10.74
C ASP A 199 -11.19 -16.13 11.11
N SER A 200 -11.84 -16.81 10.15
CA SER A 200 -13.20 -17.33 10.33
C SER A 200 -13.27 -18.82 10.67
N GLY A 201 -12.13 -19.51 10.76
CA GLY A 201 -12.08 -20.94 11.12
C GLY A 201 -12.69 -21.89 10.10
N GLY A 202 -12.74 -21.52 8.81
CA GLY A 202 -13.09 -22.45 7.71
C GLY A 202 -14.58 -22.69 7.41
N GLY A 203 -15.50 -21.86 7.94
CA GLY A 203 -16.94 -21.99 7.67
C GLY A 203 -17.37 -21.53 6.26
N GLY A 204 -18.38 -22.20 5.66
CA GLY A 204 -18.78 -22.02 4.24
C GLY A 204 -19.43 -20.68 3.84
N CYS A 205 -19.72 -19.77 4.78
CA CYS A 205 -20.23 -18.42 4.50
C CYS A 205 -19.37 -17.38 5.22
N LEU A 206 -18.28 -16.98 4.58
CA LEU A 206 -17.34 -16.01 5.13
C LEU A 206 -17.87 -14.59 4.99
N ALA A 207 -17.86 -13.84 6.08
CA ALA A 207 -18.29 -12.46 6.13
C ALA A 207 -17.10 -11.53 6.43
N PHE A 208 -16.95 -10.48 5.65
CA PHE A 208 -15.89 -9.48 5.87
C PHE A 208 -16.20 -8.68 7.14
N PRO A 209 -15.19 -8.39 7.98
CA PRO A 209 -15.32 -7.38 9.02
C PRO A 209 -15.70 -6.03 8.40
N VAL A 210 -16.71 -5.38 8.97
CA VAL A 210 -17.21 -4.08 8.48
C VAL A 210 -17.22 -3.08 9.62
N SER A 211 -16.63 -1.91 9.39
CA SER A 211 -16.70 -0.78 10.32
C SER A 211 -17.06 0.51 9.59
N PHE A 212 -17.84 1.35 10.26
CA PHE A 212 -18.25 2.65 9.74
C PHE A 212 -17.79 3.75 10.69
N THR A 213 -17.53 4.94 10.14
CA THR A 213 -17.24 6.12 10.96
C THR A 213 -18.42 6.43 11.88
N ARG A 214 -18.15 6.96 13.07
CA ARG A 214 -19.20 7.36 14.00
C ARG A 214 -20.14 8.36 13.31
N GLY A 215 -21.45 8.10 13.37
CA GLY A 215 -22.46 8.94 12.71
C GLY A 215 -22.64 8.69 11.21
N PHE A 216 -22.12 7.60 10.64
CA PHE A 216 -22.30 7.25 9.23
C PHE A 216 -23.78 7.20 8.79
N GLY A 217 -24.70 6.86 9.70
CA GLY A 217 -26.14 6.88 9.43
C GLY A 217 -26.56 5.86 8.37
N LEU A 218 -26.22 4.58 8.58
CA LEU A 218 -26.54 3.52 7.62
C LEU A 218 -28.06 3.34 7.50
N LYS A 219 -28.62 3.64 6.32
CA LYS A 219 -30.05 3.44 6.04
C LYS A 219 -30.41 1.96 6.18
N ARG A 220 -31.62 1.67 6.69
CA ARG A 220 -32.13 0.29 6.88
C ARG A 220 -32.01 -0.59 5.63
N LYS A 221 -32.30 -0.04 4.45
CA LYS A 221 -32.13 -0.74 3.16
C LYS A 221 -30.68 -1.14 2.89
N CYS A 222 -29.73 -0.27 3.21
CA CYS A 222 -28.31 -0.55 3.02
C CYS A 222 -27.79 -1.59 4.02
N ALA A 223 -28.28 -1.55 5.26
CA ALA A 223 -27.95 -2.56 6.27
C ALA A 223 -28.50 -3.95 5.86
N ALA A 224 -29.74 -4.01 5.35
CA ALA A 224 -30.33 -5.25 4.85
C ALA A 224 -29.55 -5.81 3.66
N TRP A 225 -29.22 -4.97 2.67
CA TRP A 225 -28.39 -5.37 1.54
C TRP A 225 -27.01 -5.88 1.97
N LEU A 226 -26.34 -5.18 2.89
CA LEU A 226 -25.03 -5.62 3.39
C LEU A 226 -25.14 -6.98 4.06
N LYS A 227 -26.17 -7.20 4.89
CA LYS A 227 -26.41 -8.50 5.54
C LYS A 227 -26.61 -9.62 4.52
N GLU A 228 -27.43 -9.38 3.49
CA GLU A 228 -27.66 -10.34 2.39
C GLU A 228 -26.36 -10.62 1.61
N TRP A 229 -25.63 -9.56 1.23
CA TRP A 229 -24.37 -9.67 0.50
C TRP A 229 -23.30 -10.45 1.27
N GLN A 230 -23.22 -10.28 2.59
CA GLN A 230 -22.29 -11.03 3.44
C GLN A 230 -22.58 -12.54 3.44
N THR A 231 -23.82 -12.97 3.18
CA THR A 231 -24.16 -14.42 3.10
C THR A 231 -23.83 -15.07 1.75
N LEU A 232 -23.42 -14.31 0.74
CA LEU A 232 -23.07 -14.87 -0.56
C LEU A 232 -21.90 -15.85 -0.45
N PRO A 233 -21.80 -16.86 -1.34
CA PRO A 233 -20.64 -17.75 -1.39
C PRO A 233 -19.34 -16.96 -1.52
N TYR A 234 -18.32 -17.37 -0.78
CA TYR A 234 -16.96 -16.84 -0.91
C TYR A 234 -16.14 -17.77 -1.81
N THR A 235 -15.43 -17.18 -2.76
CA THR A 235 -14.45 -17.89 -3.60
C THR A 235 -13.07 -17.34 -3.25
N SER A 236 -12.14 -18.22 -2.93
CA SER A 236 -10.80 -17.81 -2.49
C SER A 236 -10.05 -17.05 -3.60
N PRO A 237 -9.21 -16.06 -3.26
CA PRO A 237 -8.27 -15.44 -4.20
C PRO A 237 -7.31 -16.44 -4.86
N TYR A 238 -7.06 -17.57 -4.20
CA TYR A 238 -6.17 -18.64 -4.65
C TYR A 238 -6.89 -19.74 -5.45
N GLU A 239 -8.22 -19.65 -5.57
CA GLU A 239 -9.02 -20.59 -6.38
C GLU A 239 -9.25 -20.04 -7.80
N ASP A 240 -9.39 -20.98 -8.75
CA ASP A 240 -9.81 -20.63 -10.11
C ASP A 240 -11.26 -20.12 -10.10
N ALA A 241 -11.45 -18.96 -10.72
CA ALA A 241 -12.75 -18.30 -10.84
C ALA A 241 -13.15 -18.04 -12.29
N SER A 242 -12.51 -18.74 -13.24
CA SER A 242 -12.84 -18.69 -14.66
C SER A 242 -14.33 -18.94 -14.94
N GLY A 243 -15.01 -19.74 -14.09
CA GLY A 243 -16.43 -20.06 -14.19
C GLY A 243 -17.40 -19.03 -13.59
N LEU A 244 -16.92 -17.98 -12.89
CA LEU A 244 -17.80 -16.96 -12.31
C LEU A 244 -18.24 -15.95 -13.37
N ASP A 245 -19.55 -15.68 -13.45
CA ASP A 245 -20.06 -14.58 -14.27
C ASP A 245 -19.68 -13.22 -13.63
N PRO A 246 -18.87 -12.38 -14.33
CA PRO A 246 -18.43 -11.07 -13.84
C PRO A 246 -19.55 -10.09 -13.48
N ARG A 247 -20.80 -10.37 -13.88
CA ARG A 247 -21.96 -9.52 -13.61
C ARG A 247 -22.67 -9.83 -12.29
N THR A 248 -22.25 -10.89 -11.58
CA THR A 248 -22.91 -11.37 -10.36
C THR A 248 -22.35 -10.72 -9.09
N ASP A 249 -23.16 -10.63 -8.03
CA ASP A 249 -22.69 -10.17 -6.72
C ASP A 249 -21.67 -11.13 -6.09
N VAL A 250 -21.70 -12.41 -6.48
CA VAL A 250 -20.69 -13.41 -6.09
C VAL A 250 -19.33 -13.06 -6.71
N SER A 251 -19.31 -12.70 -8.00
CA SER A 251 -18.08 -12.18 -8.62
C SER A 251 -17.62 -10.88 -7.98
N GLU A 252 -18.53 -9.98 -7.60
CA GLU A 252 -18.17 -8.77 -6.84
C GLU A 252 -17.55 -9.13 -5.49
N LYS A 253 -18.13 -10.09 -4.77
CA LYS A 253 -17.62 -10.59 -3.48
C LYS A 253 -16.23 -11.20 -3.61
N ARG A 254 -15.96 -11.95 -4.68
CA ARG A 254 -14.60 -12.42 -4.97
C ARG A 254 -13.62 -11.27 -5.17
N ILE A 255 -13.99 -10.23 -5.94
CA ILE A 255 -13.12 -9.07 -6.15
C ILE A 255 -12.80 -8.37 -4.83
N VAL A 256 -13.79 -8.25 -3.92
CA VAL A 256 -13.54 -7.77 -2.55
C VAL A 256 -12.56 -8.68 -1.82
N GLY A 257 -12.72 -10.01 -1.91
CA GLY A 257 -11.80 -10.99 -1.34
C GLY A 257 -10.36 -10.87 -1.86
N VAL A 258 -10.18 -10.66 -3.16
CA VAL A 258 -8.86 -10.47 -3.79
C VAL A 258 -8.18 -9.21 -3.25
N PHE A 259 -8.90 -8.09 -3.09
CA PHE A 259 -8.29 -6.89 -2.53
C PHE A 259 -8.12 -6.92 -1.02
N HIS A 260 -9.00 -7.61 -0.32
CA HIS A 260 -8.84 -7.89 1.10
C HIS A 260 -7.50 -8.63 1.31
N GLU A 261 -7.29 -9.73 0.59
CA GLU A 261 -6.03 -10.49 0.63
C GLU A 261 -4.82 -9.64 0.21
N LEU A 262 -4.89 -8.95 -0.93
CA LEU A 262 -3.80 -8.10 -1.42
C LEU A 262 -3.40 -7.04 -0.38
N LEU A 263 -4.37 -6.42 0.28
CA LEU A 263 -4.09 -5.44 1.34
C LEU A 263 -3.49 -6.14 2.57
N HIS A 264 -3.89 -7.35 2.93
CA HIS A 264 -3.24 -8.12 4.00
C HIS A 264 -1.78 -8.48 3.69
N LEU A 265 -1.40 -8.63 2.43
CA LEU A 265 0.01 -8.80 2.05
C LEU A 265 0.84 -7.52 2.27
N THR A 266 0.23 -6.33 2.29
CA THR A 266 0.93 -5.08 2.58
C THR A 266 1.14 -4.85 4.08
N LEU A 267 2.28 -4.27 4.45
CA LEU A 267 2.67 -4.00 5.84
C LEU A 267 1.68 -3.08 6.57
N ALA A 268 1.25 -2.01 5.89
CA ALA A 268 0.34 -1.01 6.45
C ALA A 268 -1.12 -1.23 6.00
N LYS A 269 -1.46 -2.38 5.42
CA LYS A 269 -2.83 -2.72 5.00
C LYS A 269 -3.47 -1.65 4.10
N LYS A 270 -2.64 -1.05 3.25
CA LYS A 270 -3.01 0.04 2.34
C LYS A 270 -2.06 0.11 1.14
N THR A 271 -2.58 0.58 0.02
CA THR A 271 -1.80 0.80 -1.21
C THR A 271 -2.43 1.89 -2.07
N GLU A 272 -1.67 2.48 -2.98
CA GLU A 272 -2.23 3.44 -3.94
C GLU A 272 -3.16 2.76 -4.95
N ARG A 273 -4.29 3.39 -5.28
CA ARG A 273 -5.25 2.88 -6.28
C ARG A 273 -4.59 2.61 -7.63
N LYS A 274 -3.57 3.38 -8.00
CA LYS A 274 -2.79 3.17 -9.24
C LYS A 274 -2.09 1.81 -9.26
N ASN A 275 -1.54 1.37 -8.12
CA ASN A 275 -0.84 0.09 -8.01
C ASN A 275 -1.83 -1.06 -8.25
N VAL A 276 -3.03 -0.93 -7.67
CA VAL A 276 -4.13 -1.87 -7.89
C VAL A 276 -4.59 -1.89 -9.36
N SER A 277 -4.69 -0.73 -10.01
CA SER A 277 -5.01 -0.62 -11.44
C SER A 277 -4.01 -1.34 -12.34
N ASN A 278 -2.72 -1.27 -12.00
CA ASN A 278 -1.66 -1.96 -12.75
C ASN A 278 -1.76 -3.48 -12.61
N MET A 279 -2.31 -3.96 -11.50
CA MET A 279 -2.55 -5.38 -11.21
C MET A 279 -3.83 -5.95 -11.84
N ARG A 280 -4.60 -5.14 -12.60
CA ARG A 280 -5.88 -5.59 -13.19
C ARG A 280 -5.74 -6.85 -14.04
N LYS A 281 -4.83 -6.85 -15.02
CA LYS A 281 -4.65 -7.99 -15.92
C LYS A 281 -4.06 -9.21 -15.17
N PRO A 282 -2.98 -9.08 -14.38
CA PRO A 282 -2.43 -10.21 -13.63
C PRO A 282 -3.43 -10.91 -12.70
N LEU A 283 -4.29 -10.15 -12.02
CA LEU A 283 -5.31 -10.69 -11.11
C LEU A 283 -6.60 -11.15 -11.82
N GLY A 284 -6.65 -11.11 -13.16
CA GLY A 284 -7.83 -11.54 -13.92
C GLY A 284 -9.07 -10.66 -13.69
N LEU A 285 -8.89 -9.38 -13.39
CA LEU A 285 -9.98 -8.50 -12.96
C LEU A 285 -10.73 -7.83 -14.14
N PRO A 286 -12.06 -7.60 -14.01
CA PRO A 286 -12.85 -6.93 -15.03
C PRO A 286 -12.47 -5.45 -15.16
N TYR A 287 -12.80 -4.80 -16.28
CA TYR A 287 -12.40 -3.40 -16.53
C TYR A 287 -12.87 -2.42 -15.45
N LYS A 288 -14.11 -2.55 -14.96
CA LYS A 288 -14.72 -1.64 -13.96
C LYS A 288 -14.56 -2.13 -12.51
N PHE A 289 -13.51 -2.91 -12.20
CA PHE A 289 -13.32 -3.52 -10.89
C PHE A 289 -13.19 -2.51 -9.75
N THR A 290 -12.61 -1.32 -9.99
CA THR A 290 -12.31 -0.34 -8.91
C THR A 290 -13.55 0.23 -8.21
N LYS A 291 -14.75 0.03 -8.78
CA LYS A 291 -16.02 0.41 -8.15
C LYS A 291 -16.26 -0.28 -6.82
N VAL A 292 -15.62 -1.43 -6.56
CA VAL A 292 -15.75 -2.14 -5.27
C VAL A 292 -15.30 -1.28 -4.09
N PHE A 293 -14.30 -0.41 -4.25
CA PHE A 293 -13.82 0.46 -3.17
C PHE A 293 -14.86 1.51 -2.76
N GLU A 294 -15.69 1.96 -3.70
CA GLU A 294 -16.76 2.92 -3.45
C GLU A 294 -18.05 2.24 -2.97
N ARG A 295 -18.28 0.99 -3.42
CA ARG A 295 -19.47 0.19 -3.07
C ARG A 295 -19.36 -0.46 -1.70
N HIS A 296 -18.14 -0.72 -1.22
CA HIS A 296 -17.86 -1.35 0.07
C HIS A 296 -17.09 -0.43 1.03
N PRO A 297 -17.60 0.79 1.33
CA PRO A 297 -16.90 1.77 2.15
C PRO A 297 -16.77 1.39 3.63
N GLY A 298 -17.40 0.29 4.06
CA GLY A 298 -17.24 -0.26 5.41
C GLY A 298 -16.11 -1.31 5.52
N ILE A 299 -15.60 -1.80 4.39
CA ILE A 299 -14.42 -2.68 4.32
C ILE A 299 -13.21 -1.85 3.88
N PHE A 300 -13.36 -1.09 2.81
CA PHE A 300 -12.32 -0.23 2.26
C PHE A 300 -12.59 1.24 2.57
N TYR A 301 -11.53 1.99 2.84
CA TYR A 301 -11.57 3.44 2.85
C TYR A 301 -10.71 3.98 1.71
N LEU A 302 -11.29 4.88 0.91
CA LEU A 302 -10.56 5.57 -0.15
C LEU A 302 -10.14 6.96 0.36
N SER A 303 -8.86 7.10 0.72
CA SER A 303 -8.29 8.40 1.08
C SER A 303 -7.89 9.17 -0.18
N GLN A 304 -8.10 10.48 -0.17
CA GLN A 304 -7.72 11.41 -1.26
C GLN A 304 -6.52 12.30 -0.88
N LYS A 305 -5.73 11.88 0.12
CA LYS A 305 -4.55 12.62 0.57
C LYS A 305 -3.40 12.48 -0.43
N LEU A 306 -2.45 13.41 -0.36
CA LEU A 306 -1.23 13.41 -1.18
C LEU A 306 -1.44 13.52 -2.69
N ALA A 307 -2.55 14.13 -3.13
CA ALA A 307 -2.93 14.24 -4.55
C ALA A 307 -2.99 12.88 -5.28
N THR A 308 -3.22 11.80 -4.53
CA THR A 308 -3.43 10.45 -5.04
C THR A 308 -4.63 9.85 -4.32
N GLN A 309 -5.06 8.67 -4.76
CA GLN A 309 -6.06 7.88 -4.07
C GLN A 309 -5.41 6.67 -3.44
N THR A 310 -5.55 6.52 -2.12
CA THR A 310 -5.01 5.38 -1.37
C THR A 310 -6.17 4.56 -0.83
N VAL A 311 -6.16 3.27 -1.15
CA VAL A 311 -7.10 2.30 -0.60
C VAL A 311 -6.52 1.82 0.73
N VAL A 312 -7.31 1.91 1.80
CA VAL A 312 -6.96 1.49 3.15
C VAL A 312 -7.97 0.43 3.60
N LEU A 313 -7.49 -0.66 4.17
CA LEU A 313 -8.34 -1.67 4.77
C LEU A 313 -8.80 -1.21 6.15
N ARG A 314 -10.10 -1.09 6.40
CA ARG A 314 -10.62 -0.47 7.64
C ARG A 314 -10.41 -1.32 8.88
N GLU A 315 -10.66 -2.62 8.79
CA GLU A 315 -10.53 -3.56 9.90
C GLU A 315 -9.12 -3.61 10.49
N ALA A 316 -8.11 -3.28 9.69
CA ALA A 316 -6.72 -3.25 10.14
C ALA A 316 -6.40 -2.10 11.11
N TYR A 317 -7.32 -1.15 11.29
CA TYR A 317 -7.06 0.08 12.05
C TYR A 317 -8.06 0.31 13.17
N ASN A 318 -7.53 0.60 14.35
CA ASN A 318 -8.29 1.27 15.42
C ASN A 318 -7.92 2.75 15.44
N LYS A 319 -8.81 3.59 14.93
CA LYS A 319 -8.57 5.03 14.72
C LYS A 319 -7.35 5.25 13.82
N ARG A 320 -6.22 5.68 14.40
CA ARG A 320 -4.96 5.98 13.70
C ARG A 320 -3.92 4.87 13.84
N GLN A 321 -4.20 3.87 14.66
CA GLN A 321 -3.25 2.81 14.99
C GLN A 321 -3.55 1.55 14.18
N LEU A 322 -2.51 1.00 13.56
CA LEU A 322 -2.54 -0.32 12.93
C LEU A 322 -2.59 -1.39 14.02
N LEU A 323 -3.52 -2.34 13.90
CA LEU A 323 -3.74 -3.38 14.91
C LEU A 323 -2.56 -4.35 15.01
N THR A 324 -2.17 -4.95 13.88
CA THR A 324 -1.02 -5.87 13.81
C THR A 324 0.14 -5.16 13.14
N LYS A 325 1.19 -4.87 13.91
CA LYS A 325 2.36 -4.13 13.43
C LYS A 325 3.50 -5.08 13.07
N HIS A 326 3.85 -5.10 11.79
CA HIS A 326 5.11 -5.69 11.35
C HIS A 326 6.30 -4.88 11.90
N PRO A 327 7.45 -5.49 12.26
CA PRO A 327 8.60 -4.77 12.81
C PRO A 327 9.07 -3.58 11.94
N LEU A 328 9.06 -3.73 10.61
CA LEU A 328 9.34 -2.64 9.66
C LEU A 328 8.40 -1.43 9.80
N ILE A 329 7.14 -1.62 10.22
CA ILE A 329 6.25 -0.50 10.53
C ILE A 329 6.75 0.25 11.77
N GLY A 330 7.23 -0.46 12.80
CA GLY A 330 7.84 0.17 13.98
C GLY A 330 9.04 1.04 13.63
N ILE A 331 9.91 0.56 12.74
CA ILE A 331 11.06 1.32 12.22
C ILE A 331 10.59 2.56 11.43
N ARG A 332 9.61 2.40 10.54
CA ARG A 332 8.99 3.52 9.82
C ARG A 332 8.35 4.56 10.74
N GLU A 333 7.79 4.14 11.87
CA GLU A 333 7.22 5.03 12.87
C GLU A 333 8.31 5.83 13.60
N ARG A 334 9.49 5.26 13.84
CA ARG A 334 10.66 5.96 14.38
C ARG A 334 11.24 6.97 13.40
N TYR A 335 11.42 6.61 12.12
CA TYR A 335 11.76 7.60 11.09
C TYR A 335 10.74 8.73 11.03
N ALA A 336 9.45 8.40 11.09
CA ALA A 336 8.41 9.42 11.09
C ALA A 336 8.42 10.27 12.37
N ALA A 337 8.95 9.77 13.50
CA ALA A 337 9.11 10.55 14.73
C ALA A 337 10.21 11.59 14.57
N MET A 338 11.40 11.17 14.13
CA MET A 338 12.52 12.07 13.83
C MET A 338 12.10 13.19 12.85
N ILE A 339 11.39 12.84 11.77
CA ILE A 339 10.84 13.82 10.81
C ILE A 339 9.85 14.80 11.44
N ARG A 340 9.08 14.37 12.45
CA ARG A 340 8.12 15.25 13.13
C ARG A 340 8.84 16.19 14.08
N ASP A 341 9.81 15.67 14.82
CA ASP A 341 10.58 16.44 15.80
C ASP A 341 11.35 17.57 15.10
N ASP A 342 12.08 17.25 14.01
CA ASP A 342 12.74 18.26 13.15
C ASP A 342 11.77 19.34 12.63
N MET A 343 10.51 18.96 12.37
CA MET A 343 9.53 19.88 11.79
C MET A 343 8.89 20.77 12.84
N ASN A 344 8.73 20.27 14.06
CA ASN A 344 8.25 21.08 15.19
C ASN A 344 9.31 22.11 15.57
N GLU A 345 10.59 21.72 15.59
CA GLU A 345 11.71 22.66 15.86
C GLU A 345 11.73 23.81 14.84
N ILE A 346 11.57 23.52 13.54
CA ILE A 346 11.47 24.56 12.50
C ILE A 346 10.22 25.44 12.69
N GLU A 347 9.10 24.87 13.13
CA GLU A 347 7.87 25.64 13.38
C GLU A 347 8.03 26.57 14.61
N GLU A 348 8.67 26.10 15.68
CA GLU A 348 9.01 26.88 16.87
C GLU A 348 10.00 28.02 16.56
N GLU A 349 11.06 27.76 15.78
CA GLU A 349 12.02 28.79 15.35
C GLU A 349 11.34 29.92 14.55
N LEU A 350 10.38 29.59 13.69
CA LEU A 350 9.65 30.59 12.90
C LEU A 350 8.67 31.41 13.76
N GLU A 351 8.04 30.80 14.77
CA GLU A 351 7.18 31.51 15.71
C GLU A 351 7.99 32.48 16.60
N GLU A 352 9.20 32.09 17.02
CA GLU A 352 10.12 32.96 17.77
C GLU A 352 10.66 34.13 16.93
N GLU A 353 10.92 33.93 15.63
CA GLU A 353 11.32 35.00 14.71
C GLU A 353 10.17 36.01 14.45
N GLU A 354 8.92 35.55 14.42
CA GLU A 354 7.75 36.43 14.25
C GLU A 354 7.45 37.25 15.51
N ASP A 355 7.57 36.66 16.71
CA ASP A 355 7.39 37.37 17.99
C ASP A 355 8.59 38.27 18.36
N GLY A 356 9.79 37.97 17.86
CA GLY A 356 11.00 38.79 18.03
C GLY A 356 11.08 40.02 17.12
N SER A 357 10.22 40.12 16.10
CA SER A 357 10.17 41.24 15.14
C SER A 357 9.23 42.37 15.59
N SER A 358 9.27 42.70 16.88
CA SER A 358 8.68 43.92 17.44
C SER A 358 9.67 44.63 18.38
N CYS A 359 10.70 45.27 17.81
CA CYS A 359 11.17 46.62 18.18
C CYS A 359 12.39 47.02 17.33
N ASP A 360 12.34 48.26 16.84
CA ASP A 360 13.43 49.11 16.37
C ASP A 360 14.26 48.71 15.14
N THR A 361 13.85 49.30 14.00
CA THR A 361 14.78 50.18 13.28
C THR A 361 14.01 51.32 12.59
N PHE A 362 13.89 52.39 13.35
CA PHE A 362 14.03 53.78 12.95
C PHE A 362 14.66 53.97 11.55
N PHE A 363 13.85 54.30 10.55
CA PHE A 363 14.31 55.05 9.38
C PHE A 363 13.84 56.50 9.54
N GLU A 364 14.70 57.32 10.12
CA GLU A 364 14.64 58.77 10.02
C GLU A 364 14.81 59.14 8.54
N TYR A 365 13.73 59.48 7.86
CA TYR A 365 13.79 60.26 6.63
C TYR A 365 13.82 61.74 7.03
N ASN A 366 14.99 62.35 6.92
CA ASN A 366 15.17 63.80 6.97
C ASN A 366 14.27 64.45 5.90
N ASN A 367 13.23 65.11 6.38
CA ASN A 367 12.38 66.00 5.60
C ASN A 367 12.91 67.42 5.80
N SER A 368 13.89 67.81 4.99
CA SER A 368 14.27 69.21 4.83
C SER A 368 13.61 69.73 3.57
N ASP A 369 12.47 70.40 3.72
CA ASP A 369 12.12 71.53 2.88
C ASP A 369 11.18 72.46 3.64
N GLN A 370 11.74 73.60 4.04
CA GLN A 370 11.03 74.77 4.49
C GLN A 370 10.50 75.53 3.28
N ASP A 371 9.26 75.97 3.41
CA ASP A 371 8.60 77.01 2.63
C ASP A 371 9.53 78.12 2.11
N GLN A 372 9.42 78.43 0.82
CA GLN A 372 9.50 79.81 0.33
C GLN A 372 8.66 80.02 -0.95
N ARG A 373 7.45 80.53 -0.72
CA ARG A 373 6.83 81.71 -1.35
C ARG A 373 7.09 82.03 -2.84
N ILE A 374 5.95 82.19 -3.53
CA ILE A 374 5.61 82.95 -4.76
C ILE A 374 5.76 82.19 -6.08
#